data_AF-A0A504YPH4-F1
#
_entry.id   AF-A0A504YPH4-F1
#
_cell.length_a   1.000
_cell.length_b   1.000
_cell.length_c   1.000
_cell.angle_alpha   90.00
_cell.angle_beta   90.00
_cell.angle_gamma   90.00
#
_symmetry.space_group_name_H-M   'P 1'
#
loop_
_entity.id
_entity.type
_entity.pdbx_description
1 polymer ?
#
loop_
_entity_poly.entity_id
_entity_poly.type
_entity_poly.pdbx_seq_one_letter_code
_entity_poly.pdbx_strand_id
1 'polypeptide(L)'
;MDGRKPHPPSLRYLTARAIDDSCTTIIKLTQAAEFATETSKLKRIQKPESRRALKGCFLRVPSLFISEGVIRFGSRLNWALGAFKLKHLDILPLNHFVARPSIRYHHEINDHVGTGQVLDAISQRN
;
A
#
# COMPACT_ATOMS: atom_id res chain seq x y z
N MET A 1 25.59 25.88 -37.48
CA MET A 1 25.28 24.47 -37.82
C MET A 1 25.16 23.70 -36.52
N ASP A 2 24.02 23.83 -35.83
CA ASP A 2 23.83 23.29 -34.48
C ASP A 2 23.17 21.91 -34.57
N GLY A 3 23.99 20.86 -34.48
CA GLY A 3 23.62 19.47 -34.72
C GLY A 3 22.94 18.80 -33.53
N ARG A 4 21.73 19.25 -33.17
CA ARG A 4 20.89 18.50 -32.22
C ARG A 4 20.42 17.22 -32.89
N LYS A 5 21.04 16.09 -32.53
CA LYS A 5 20.53 14.76 -32.88
C LYS A 5 19.10 14.62 -32.34
N PRO A 6 18.13 14.12 -33.13
CA PRO A 6 16.80 13.84 -32.62
C PRO A 6 16.92 12.75 -31.54
N HIS A 7 16.51 13.07 -30.31
CA HIS A 7 16.31 12.05 -29.29
C HIS A 7 15.17 11.14 -29.75
N PRO A 8 15.35 9.81 -29.77
CA PRO A 8 14.24 8.91 -30.08
C PRO A 8 13.14 9.14 -29.03
N PRO A 9 11.86 9.14 -29.43
CA PRO A 9 10.77 9.25 -28.47
C PRO A 9 10.87 8.06 -27.53
N SER A 10 11.29 8.30 -26.28
CA SER A 10 11.26 7.30 -25.22
C SER A 10 9.81 7.10 -24.76
N LEU A 11 8.91 6.80 -25.68
CA LEU A 11 7.61 6.22 -25.37
C LEU A 11 7.85 4.76 -25.01
N ARG A 12 8.45 4.55 -23.84
CA ARG A 12 8.32 3.29 -23.11
C ARG A 12 6.82 3.14 -22.85
N TYR A 13 6.18 2.20 -23.53
CA TYR A 13 4.79 1.86 -23.30
C TYR A 13 4.57 1.67 -21.79
N LEU A 14 3.61 2.41 -21.24
CA LEU A 14 3.22 2.24 -19.85
C LEU A 14 2.51 0.89 -19.73
N THR A 15 3.23 -0.13 -19.26
CA THR A 15 2.65 -1.46 -19.04
C THR A 15 1.94 -1.51 -17.69
N ALA A 16 0.93 -2.38 -17.57
CA ALA A 16 0.25 -2.62 -16.29
C ALA A 16 1.24 -3.00 -15.18
N ARG A 17 2.28 -3.77 -15.52
CA ARG A 17 3.37 -4.12 -14.59
C ARG A 17 4.17 -2.90 -14.13
N ALA A 18 4.54 -2.01 -15.05
CA ALA A 18 5.27 -0.79 -14.69
C ALA A 18 4.42 0.12 -13.78
N ILE A 19 3.10 0.16 -13.96
CA ILE A 19 2.18 0.86 -13.05
C ILE A 19 2.20 0.20 -11.67
N ASP A 20 2.04 -1.13 -11.59
CA ASP A 20 2.00 -1.86 -10.32
C ASP A 20 3.31 -1.74 -9.53
N ASP A 21 4.45 -1.85 -10.21
CA ASP A 21 5.78 -1.67 -9.63
C ASP A 21 5.96 -0.24 -9.09
N SER A 22 5.46 0.76 -9.83
CA SER A 22 5.52 2.17 -9.42
C SER A 22 4.62 2.45 -8.21
N CYS A 23 3.40 1.94 -8.21
CA CYS A 23 2.47 2.01 -7.08
C CYS A 23 3.09 1.38 -5.83
N THR A 24 3.64 0.17 -5.97
CA THR A 24 4.34 -0.53 -4.90
C THR A 24 5.52 0.30 -4.36
N THR A 25 6.25 0.96 -5.24
CA THR A 25 7.36 1.86 -4.86
C THR A 25 6.88 3.07 -4.06
N ILE A 26 5.78 3.71 -4.48
CA ILE A 26 5.17 4.83 -3.75
C ILE A 26 4.74 4.40 -2.34
N ILE A 27 4.13 3.22 -2.22
CA ILE A 27 3.71 2.67 -0.92
C ILE A 27 4.93 2.44 -0.02
N LYS A 28 5.99 1.80 -0.54
CA LYS A 28 7.24 1.58 0.20
C LYS A 28 7.84 2.87 0.74
N LEU A 29 7.93 3.90 -0.11
CA LEU A 29 8.49 5.19 0.27
C LEU A 29 7.62 5.89 1.33
N THR A 30 6.30 5.85 1.16
CA THR A 30 5.34 6.41 2.11
C THR A 30 5.46 5.74 3.48
N GLN A 31 5.50 4.41 3.51
CA GLN A 31 5.62 3.65 4.76
C GLN A 31 6.99 3.82 5.42
N ALA A 32 8.06 3.94 4.63
CA ALA A 32 9.39 4.21 5.16
C ALA A 32 9.45 5.57 5.87
N ALA A 33 8.75 6.58 5.34
CA ALA A 33 8.67 7.91 5.93
C ALA A 33 7.78 7.94 7.19
N GLU A 34 6.59 7.36 7.12
CA GLU A 34 5.55 7.52 8.14
C GLU A 34 5.58 6.43 9.22
N PHE A 35 6.11 5.25 8.90
CA PHE A 35 6.12 4.06 9.77
C PHE A 35 7.53 3.48 9.96
N ALA A 36 8.54 4.34 10.06
CA ALA A 36 9.95 3.93 10.20
C ALA A 36 10.18 3.01 11.42
N THR A 37 9.52 3.32 12.55
CA THR A 37 9.68 2.55 13.78
C THR A 37 9.07 1.14 13.67
N GLU A 38 7.89 1.07 13.05
CA GLU A 38 7.14 -0.15 12.77
C GLU A 38 7.92 -1.01 11.80
N THR A 39 8.41 -0.42 10.70
CA THR A 39 9.21 -1.11 9.70
C THR A 39 10.43 -1.77 10.35
N SER A 40 11.14 -1.03 11.20
CA SER A 40 12.33 -1.54 11.89
C SER A 40 12.00 -2.68 12.84
N LYS A 41 10.92 -2.57 13.63
CA LYS A 41 10.49 -3.64 14.54
C LYS A 41 9.96 -4.86 13.79
N LEU A 42 9.19 -4.66 12.73
CA LEU A 42 8.62 -5.74 11.92
C LEU A 42 9.71 -6.49 11.14
N LYS A 43 10.77 -5.84 10.67
CA LYS A 43 11.93 -6.53 10.10
C LYS A 43 12.61 -7.47 11.10
N ARG A 44 12.64 -7.10 12.39
CA ARG A 44 13.24 -7.92 13.45
C ARG A 44 12.36 -9.09 13.90
N ILE A 45 11.05 -8.84 14.06
CA ILE A 45 10.09 -9.82 14.62
C ILE A 45 9.47 -10.69 13.51
N GLN A 46 9.50 -10.23 12.26
CA GLN A 46 8.90 -10.80 11.04
C GLN A 46 7.36 -10.90 11.07
N LYS A 47 6.75 -11.39 12.16
CA LYS A 47 5.30 -11.48 12.35
C LYS A 47 4.93 -11.34 13.85
N PRO A 48 4.69 -10.13 14.37
CA PRO A 48 4.16 -9.95 15.72
C PRO A 48 2.76 -10.58 15.87
N GLU A 49 2.70 -11.69 16.61
CA GLU A 49 1.44 -12.37 16.95
C GLU A 49 0.61 -11.58 17.97
N SER A 50 1.23 -10.67 18.72
CA SER A 50 0.55 -9.86 19.73
C SER A 50 0.77 -8.36 19.55
N ARG A 51 -0.24 -7.56 19.90
CA ARG A 51 -0.13 -6.08 19.93
C ARG A 51 0.99 -5.59 20.87
N ARG A 52 1.37 -6.39 21.87
CA ARG A 52 2.46 -6.06 22.81
C ARG A 52 3.82 -6.02 22.12
N ALA A 53 4.02 -6.82 21.07
CA ALA A 53 5.27 -6.84 20.30
C ALA A 53 5.52 -5.52 19.54
N LEU A 54 4.46 -4.76 19.27
CA LEU A 54 4.50 -3.43 18.65
C LEU A 54 4.33 -2.29 19.66
N LYS A 55 4.58 -2.51 20.96
CA LYS A 55 4.49 -1.46 21.98
C LYS A 55 5.35 -0.25 21.58
N GLY A 56 4.76 0.94 21.67
CA GLY A 56 5.40 2.22 21.30
C GLY A 56 5.36 2.55 19.80
N CYS A 57 4.72 1.73 18.97
CA CYS A 57 4.41 2.08 17.59
C CYS A 57 3.03 2.78 17.49
N PHE A 58 2.87 3.55 16.42
CA PHE A 58 1.60 4.14 16.00
C PHE A 58 0.65 3.03 15.53
N LEU A 59 1.14 2.09 14.72
CA LEU A 59 0.34 0.94 14.28
C LEU A 59 0.24 -0.11 15.40
N ARG A 60 -0.85 -0.08 16.18
CA ARG A 60 -1.15 -1.07 17.23
C ARG A 60 -2.10 -2.17 16.78
N VAL A 61 -1.97 -2.55 15.53
CA VAL A 61 -2.81 -3.56 14.89
C VAL A 61 -2.13 -4.93 15.06
N PRO A 62 -2.86 -6.00 15.47
CA PRO A 62 -2.25 -7.33 15.54
C PRO A 62 -1.92 -7.84 14.14
N SER A 63 -1.01 -8.80 14.02
CA SER A 63 -0.77 -9.52 12.76
C SER A 63 -0.31 -8.64 11.59
N LEU A 64 0.45 -7.59 11.89
CA LEU A 64 1.22 -6.88 10.88
C LEU A 64 2.42 -7.71 10.48
N PHE A 65 2.80 -7.63 9.21
CA PHE A 65 3.99 -8.28 8.70
C PHE A 65 4.53 -7.50 7.50
N ILE A 66 5.77 -7.78 7.12
CA ILE A 66 6.36 -7.21 5.91
C ILE A 66 6.34 -8.28 4.83
N SER A 67 5.81 -7.92 3.65
CA SER A 67 5.91 -8.71 2.43
C SER A 67 6.37 -7.82 1.31
N GLU A 68 7.38 -8.26 0.54
CA GLU A 68 7.95 -7.50 -0.58
C GLU A 68 8.44 -6.10 -0.19
N GLY A 69 8.75 -5.85 1.09
CA GLY A 69 9.16 -4.55 1.61
C GLY A 69 8.01 -3.61 1.98
N VAL A 70 6.77 -4.08 1.95
CA VAL A 70 5.56 -3.33 2.33
C VAL A 70 4.99 -3.89 3.63
N ILE A 71 4.61 -3.02 4.56
CA ILE A 71 3.84 -3.36 5.76
C ILE A 71 2.41 -3.67 5.35
N ARG A 72 1.96 -4.87 5.70
CA ARG A 72 0.62 -5.38 5.40
C ARG A 72 -0.05 -5.87 6.67
N PHE A 73 -1.38 -5.85 6.67
CA PHE A 73 -2.18 -6.50 7.70
C PHE A 73 -2.58 -7.91 7.25
N GLY A 74 -2.29 -8.94 8.05
CA GLY A 74 -2.59 -10.32 7.68
C GLY A 74 -2.91 -11.22 8.86
N SER A 75 -4.18 -11.59 9.01
CA SER A 75 -4.57 -12.71 9.88
C SER A 75 -5.95 -13.26 9.60
N ARG A 76 -6.90 -12.43 9.18
CA ARG A 76 -8.31 -12.86 9.10
C ARG A 76 -8.64 -13.74 7.89
N LEU A 77 -7.82 -13.71 6.84
CA LEU A 77 -8.09 -14.37 5.57
C LEU A 77 -6.99 -15.35 5.14
N ASN A 78 -6.15 -15.82 6.08
CA ASN A 78 -5.04 -16.74 5.78
C ASN A 78 -5.53 -18.04 5.10
N TRP A 79 -6.71 -18.52 5.47
CA TRP A 79 -7.33 -19.74 4.95
C TRP A 79 -8.36 -19.50 3.84
N ALA A 80 -8.70 -18.24 3.55
CA ALA A 80 -9.66 -17.93 2.51
C ALA A 80 -9.08 -18.30 1.13
N LEU A 81 -9.93 -18.66 0.17
CA LEU A 81 -9.51 -18.75 -1.23
C LEU A 81 -9.53 -17.33 -1.83
N GLY A 82 -8.42 -16.87 -2.40
CA GLY A 82 -8.30 -15.52 -2.93
C GLY A 82 -6.86 -15.09 -3.19
N ALA A 83 -6.70 -14.04 -3.99
CA ALA A 83 -5.40 -13.46 -4.32
C ALA A 83 -4.71 -12.88 -3.07
N PHE A 84 -3.38 -12.92 -3.05
CA PHE A 84 -2.58 -12.50 -1.89
C PHE A 84 -2.85 -11.03 -1.49
N LYS A 85 -2.92 -10.11 -2.47
CA LYS A 85 -3.16 -8.68 -2.20
C LYS A 85 -4.52 -8.41 -1.54
N LEU A 86 -5.56 -9.13 -1.98
CA LEU A 86 -6.91 -9.05 -1.39
C LEU A 86 -6.98 -9.55 0.06
N LYS A 87 -6.11 -10.50 0.42
CA LYS A 87 -6.02 -11.05 1.79
C LYS A 87 -5.19 -10.18 2.72
N HIS A 88 -4.24 -9.44 2.14
CA HIS A 88 -3.17 -8.76 2.84
C HIS A 88 -3.06 -7.31 2.39
N LEU A 89 -3.95 -6.49 2.94
CA LEU A 89 -4.06 -5.07 2.63
C LEU A 89 -2.81 -4.30 3.04
N ASP A 90 -2.39 -3.41 2.15
CA ASP A 90 -1.30 -2.47 2.39
C ASP A 90 -1.74 -1.39 3.38
N ILE A 91 -0.83 -0.96 4.25
CA ILE A 91 -1.12 0.09 5.23
C ILE A 91 -0.66 1.44 4.69
N LEU A 92 -1.59 2.38 4.63
CA LEU A 92 -1.31 3.77 4.29
C LEU A 92 -1.64 4.70 5.48
N PRO A 93 -0.96 5.86 5.58
CA PRO A 93 -1.27 6.84 6.60
C PRO A 93 -2.57 7.56 6.23
N LEU A 94 -3.49 7.67 7.20
CA LEU A 94 -4.84 8.21 6.97
C LEU A 94 -4.83 9.62 6.36
N ASN A 95 -3.97 10.50 6.88
CA ASN A 95 -3.87 11.90 6.47
C ASN A 95 -2.69 12.16 5.52
N HIS A 96 -2.42 11.24 4.58
CA HIS A 96 -1.34 11.39 3.63
C HIS A 96 -1.86 11.76 2.23
N PHE A 97 -1.09 12.57 1.48
CA PHE A 97 -1.47 13.01 0.14
C PHE A 97 -1.60 11.87 -0.87
N VAL A 98 -1.01 10.70 -0.59
CA VAL A 98 -1.19 9.48 -1.39
C VAL A 98 -2.49 8.75 -1.04
N ALA A 99 -2.91 8.76 0.22
CA ALA A 99 -4.08 8.00 0.68
C ALA A 99 -5.40 8.75 0.44
N ARG A 100 -5.42 10.07 0.70
CA ARG A 100 -6.65 10.87 0.62
C ARG A 100 -7.27 10.91 -0.78
N PRO A 101 -6.52 11.07 -1.87
CA PRO A 101 -7.09 11.03 -3.22
C PRO A 101 -7.74 9.68 -3.53
N SER A 102 -7.15 8.57 -3.09
CA SER A 102 -7.73 7.24 -3.28
C SER A 102 -9.07 7.11 -2.57
N ILE A 103 -9.15 7.51 -1.30
CA ILE A 103 -10.41 7.50 -0.54
C ILE A 103 -11.46 8.38 -1.21
N ARG A 104 -11.07 9.60 -1.59
CA ARG A 104 -11.97 10.57 -2.23
C ARG A 104 -12.49 10.09 -3.57
N TYR A 105 -11.61 9.58 -4.43
CA TYR A 105 -11.98 9.03 -5.73
C TYR A 105 -13.00 7.90 -5.59
N HIS A 106 -12.77 6.97 -4.66
CA HIS A 106 -13.70 5.87 -4.42
C HIS A 106 -15.01 6.32 -3.77
N HIS A 107 -15.00 7.35 -2.92
CA HIS A 107 -16.23 7.95 -2.41
C HIS A 107 -17.05 8.64 -3.51
N GLU A 108 -16.40 9.39 -4.41
CA GLU A 108 -17.07 10.13 -5.49
C GLU A 108 -17.62 9.19 -6.57
N ILE A 109 -16.87 8.17 -7.00
CA ILE A 109 -17.29 7.27 -8.08
C ILE A 109 -18.33 6.23 -7.64
N ASN A 110 -18.49 6.01 -6.34
CA ASN A 110 -19.52 5.15 -5.78
C ASN A 110 -20.65 5.99 -5.16
N ASP A 111 -21.01 7.12 -5.77
CA ASP A 111 -22.19 7.92 -5.38
C ASP A 111 -22.26 8.30 -3.89
N HIS A 112 -21.11 8.64 -3.30
CA HIS A 112 -21.01 9.14 -1.92
C HIS A 112 -21.49 8.10 -0.88
N VAL A 113 -21.25 6.83 -1.18
CA VAL A 113 -21.53 5.70 -0.29
C VAL A 113 -20.81 5.82 1.05
N GLY A 114 -21.36 5.13 2.05
CA GLY A 114 -20.81 5.12 3.40
C GLY A 114 -19.40 4.53 3.46
N THR A 115 -18.68 4.83 4.54
CA THR A 115 -17.28 4.46 4.74
C THR A 115 -16.99 2.98 4.50
N GLY A 116 -17.87 2.07 4.95
CA GLY A 116 -17.69 0.63 4.74
C GLY A 116 -17.64 0.25 3.26
N GLN A 117 -18.57 0.80 2.47
CA GLN A 117 -18.64 0.54 1.02
C GLN A 117 -17.43 1.14 0.29
N VAL A 118 -16.95 2.31 0.70
CA VAL A 118 -15.70 2.88 0.17
C VAL A 118 -14.51 1.97 0.46
N LEU A 119 -14.39 1.48 1.70
CA LEU A 119 -13.28 0.59 2.10
C LEU A 119 -13.32 -0.75 1.35
N ASP A 120 -14.51 -1.30 1.12
CA ASP A 120 -14.70 -2.52 0.33
C ASP A 120 -14.31 -2.29 -1.14
N ALA A 121 -14.74 -1.17 -1.73
CA ALA A 121 -14.40 -0.80 -3.10
C ALA A 121 -12.88 -0.58 -3.30
N ILE A 122 -12.21 0.00 -2.30
CA ILE A 122 -10.74 0.15 -2.30
C ILE A 122 -10.06 -1.22 -2.19
N SER A 123 -10.61 -2.12 -1.38
CA SER A 123 -10.01 -3.45 -1.13
C SER A 123 -10.16 -4.40 -2.32
N GLN A 124 -11.20 -4.25 -3.15
CA GLN A 124 -11.40 -5.08 -4.35
C GLN A 124 -10.55 -4.66 -5.56
N ARG A 125 -10.05 -3.42 -5.57
CA ARG A 125 -9.39 -2.82 -6.73
C ARG A 125 -7.86 -2.76 -6.61
N ASN A 126 -7.33 -2.98 -5.40
CA ASN A 126 -5.90 -3.04 -5.06
C ASN A 126 -5.46 -4.49 -4.81
#